data_AF-N2JH78-F1
#
_entry.id   AF-N2JH78-F1
#
_cell.length_a   1.000
_cell.length_b   1.000
_cell.length_c   1.000
_cell.angle_alpha   90.00
_cell.angle_beta   90.00
_cell.angle_gamma   90.00
#
_symmetry.space_group_name_H-M   'P 1'
#
loop_
_entity.id
_entity.type
_entity.pdbx_description
1 polymer ?
#
loop_
_entity_poly.entity_id
_entity_poly.type
_entity_poly.pdbx_seq_one_letter_code
_entity_poly.pdbx_strand_id
1 'polypeptide(L)'
;MKYKAWLLAIAGCLASLAVHAGELTDENDEFRERRSVIWTGDKSANDLVFTVSASQATTSSGGKITTYIAKLSSIGNEARFGDCRFARWTIDGKVFYEMEGKYKLNTFRDIYGEDFTTPVTREALEYVASGQRVEYRACDVKGKLSDDDLEGLQRLLDVTEG
;
A
#
# COMPACT_ATOMS: atom_id res chain seq x y z
N MET A 1 -49.28 7.03 47.97
CA MET A 1 -48.70 7.95 46.96
C MET A 1 -47.86 7.13 45.99
N LYS A 2 -48.16 7.23 44.70
CA LYS A 2 -47.52 6.47 43.61
C LYS A 2 -46.31 7.25 43.11
N TYR A 3 -45.12 6.67 43.09
CA TYR A 3 -43.97 7.26 42.39
C TYR A 3 -43.61 6.41 41.18
N LYS A 4 -43.69 7.09 40.04
CA LYS A 4 -43.51 6.62 38.68
C LYS A 4 -42.05 6.22 38.42
N ALA A 5 -41.89 5.17 37.61
CA ALA A 5 -40.66 4.74 36.99
C ALA A 5 -40.00 5.82 36.12
N TRP A 6 -38.67 5.83 36.08
CA TRP A 6 -37.89 6.32 34.94
C TRP A 6 -36.70 5.40 34.68
N LEU A 7 -36.79 4.70 33.54
CA LEU A 7 -35.71 4.00 32.86
C LEU A 7 -34.77 5.05 32.24
N LEU A 8 -33.46 4.90 32.44
CA LEU A 8 -32.44 5.56 31.61
C LEU A 8 -31.56 4.47 31.01
N ALA A 9 -31.92 4.04 29.80
CA ALA A 9 -31.05 3.26 28.94
C ALA A 9 -30.11 4.24 28.21
N ILE A 10 -28.82 4.20 28.52
CA ILE A 10 -27.80 4.91 27.74
C ILE A 10 -27.48 4.00 26.55
N ALA A 11 -28.16 4.25 25.43
CA ALA A 11 -27.77 3.71 24.13
C ALA A 11 -26.49 4.43 23.69
N GLY A 12 -25.33 3.82 23.97
CA GLY A 12 -24.05 4.25 23.44
C GLY A 12 -24.02 4.00 21.94
N CYS A 13 -24.22 5.06 21.17
CA CYS A 13 -24.02 5.05 19.73
C CYS A 13 -22.51 4.90 19.49
N LEU A 14 -22.06 3.65 19.27
CA LEU A 14 -20.77 3.38 18.65
C LEU A 14 -20.86 3.92 17.22
N ALA A 15 -20.49 5.19 17.03
CA ALA A 15 -20.18 5.71 15.72
C ALA A 15 -18.95 4.94 15.25
N SER A 16 -19.18 3.90 14.45
CA SER A 16 -18.15 3.25 13.66
C SER A 16 -17.49 4.35 12.83
N LEU A 17 -16.32 4.81 13.26
CA LEU A 17 -15.43 5.55 12.38
C LEU A 17 -15.19 4.61 11.20
N ALA A 18 -15.69 4.99 10.03
CA ALA A 18 -15.33 4.32 8.80
C ALA A 18 -13.82 4.57 8.62
N VAL A 19 -13.01 3.65 9.16
CA VAL A 19 -11.65 3.43 8.70
C VAL A 19 -11.84 3.10 7.22
N HIS A 20 -11.50 4.07 6.36
CA HIS A 20 -11.19 3.73 4.99
C HIS A 20 -10.02 2.77 5.11
N ALA A 21 -10.27 1.53 4.73
CA ALA A 21 -9.28 0.49 4.63
C ALA A 21 -8.84 0.44 3.17
N GLY A 22 -7.56 0.13 2.95
CA GLY A 22 -7.01 0.01 1.61
C GLY A 22 -7.82 -0.93 0.69
N GLU A 23 -7.63 -0.75 -0.61
CA GLU A 23 -8.39 -1.43 -1.65
C GLU A 23 -7.52 -2.47 -2.37
N LEU A 24 -8.08 -3.67 -2.56
CA LEU A 24 -7.52 -4.70 -3.44
C LEU A 24 -8.33 -4.74 -4.73
N THR A 25 -7.71 -4.34 -5.84
CA THR A 25 -8.28 -4.39 -7.18
C THR A 25 -7.70 -5.57 -7.95
N ASP A 26 -8.54 -6.35 -8.64
CA ASP A 26 -8.14 -7.50 -9.45
C ASP A 26 -8.84 -7.41 -10.82
N GLU A 27 -8.05 -7.18 -11.86
CA GLU A 27 -8.54 -6.91 -13.21
C GLU A 27 -7.89 -7.86 -14.23
N ASN A 28 -8.71 -8.35 -15.16
CA ASN A 28 -8.25 -9.10 -16.33
C ASN A 28 -8.39 -8.22 -17.59
N ASP A 29 -7.26 -7.89 -18.22
CA ASP A 29 -7.19 -7.24 -19.52
C ASP A 29 -7.19 -8.33 -20.61
N GLU A 30 -8.38 -8.64 -21.13
CA GLU A 30 -8.56 -9.67 -22.18
C GLU A 30 -7.81 -9.33 -23.46
N PHE A 31 -7.68 -8.03 -23.79
CA PHE A 31 -7.00 -7.59 -25.01
C PHE A 31 -5.48 -7.80 -24.92
N ARG A 32 -4.91 -7.64 -23.72
CA ARG A 32 -3.48 -7.85 -23.47
C ARG A 32 -3.14 -9.21 -22.87
N GLU A 33 -4.14 -10.07 -22.68
CA GLU A 33 -4.02 -11.39 -22.04
C GLU A 33 -3.27 -11.31 -20.70
N ARG A 34 -3.61 -10.32 -19.88
CA ARG A 34 -2.86 -9.97 -18.66
C ARG A 34 -3.80 -9.74 -17.49
N ARG A 35 -3.49 -10.36 -16.35
CA ARG A 35 -4.14 -10.06 -15.06
C ARG A 35 -3.31 -9.07 -14.26
N SER A 36 -3.96 -8.11 -13.62
CA SER A 36 -3.34 -7.13 -12.73
C SER A 36 -4.03 -7.18 -11.39
N VAL A 37 -3.27 -7.44 -10.33
CA VAL A 37 -3.75 -7.37 -8.94
C VAL A 37 -3.03 -6.22 -8.25
N ILE A 38 -3.75 -5.30 -7.65
CA ILE A 38 -3.19 -4.09 -7.04
C ILE A 38 -3.75 -3.92 -5.64
N TRP A 39 -2.87 -3.82 -4.66
CA TRP A 39 -3.20 -3.28 -3.34
C TRP A 39 -2.87 -1.80 -3.32
N THR A 40 -3.83 -0.97 -2.92
CA THR A 40 -3.63 0.46 -2.64
C THR A 40 -4.01 0.72 -1.20
N GLY A 41 -3.01 1.00 -0.38
CA GLY A 41 -3.19 1.38 1.02
C GLY A 41 -3.82 2.76 1.18
N ASP A 42 -4.17 3.07 2.42
CA ASP A 42 -4.65 4.40 2.76
C ASP A 42 -3.52 5.42 2.81
N LYS A 43 -3.94 6.69 2.74
CA LYS A 43 -3.02 7.81 2.88
C LYS A 43 -2.51 7.88 4.32
N SER A 44 -1.20 7.73 4.50
CA SER A 44 -0.55 7.93 5.80
C SER A 44 -0.66 9.37 6.28
N ALA A 45 -0.34 9.61 7.55
CA ALA A 45 -0.30 10.95 8.15
C ALA A 45 0.64 11.94 7.45
N ASN A 46 1.58 11.46 6.61
CA ASN A 46 2.50 12.29 5.85
C ASN A 46 2.14 12.37 4.36
N ASP A 47 0.90 12.05 4.01
CA ASP A 47 0.36 12.08 2.65
C ASP A 47 0.98 11.06 1.67
N LEU A 48 1.68 10.05 2.18
CA LEU A 48 2.22 8.94 1.38
C LEU A 48 1.26 7.75 1.38
N VAL A 49 1.08 7.14 0.22
CA VAL A 49 0.28 5.93 -0.02
C VAL A 49 1.21 4.79 -0.39
N PHE A 50 1.06 3.64 0.27
CA PHE A 50 1.73 2.40 -0.12
C PHE A 50 0.89 1.68 -1.19
N THR A 51 1.55 1.20 -2.24
CA THR A 51 0.90 0.44 -3.30
C THR A 51 1.78 -0.72 -3.69
N VAL A 52 1.19 -1.90 -3.89
CA VAL A 52 1.86 -3.04 -4.51
C VAL A 52 1.01 -3.50 -5.68
N SER A 53 1.64 -3.68 -6.83
CA SER A 53 1.01 -4.26 -8.00
C SER A 53 1.69 -5.54 -8.42
N ALA A 54 0.88 -6.53 -8.81
CA ALA A 54 1.29 -7.77 -9.43
C ALA A 54 0.72 -7.83 -10.84
N SER A 55 1.57 -8.05 -11.83
CA SER A 55 1.18 -8.22 -13.22
C SER A 55 1.47 -9.66 -13.63
N GLN A 56 0.43 -10.41 -13.98
CA GLN A 56 0.52 -11.81 -14.41
C GLN A 56 0.30 -11.91 -15.92
N ALA A 57 1.24 -12.52 -16.62
CA ALA A 57 1.16 -12.78 -18.05
C ALA A 57 1.40 -14.27 -18.33
N THR A 58 0.72 -14.79 -19.36
CA THR A 58 0.94 -16.16 -19.85
C THR A 58 2.07 -16.15 -20.88
N THR A 59 3.03 -17.06 -20.73
CA THR A 59 4.11 -17.23 -21.69
C THR A 59 3.65 -18.03 -22.90
N SER A 60 4.40 -17.97 -23.99
CA SER A 60 4.17 -18.81 -25.18
C SER A 60 4.20 -20.32 -24.90
N SER A 61 4.83 -20.75 -23.80
CA SER A 61 4.85 -22.15 -23.35
C SER A 61 3.68 -22.50 -22.42
N GLY A 62 2.72 -21.60 -22.22
CA GLY A 62 1.59 -21.78 -21.29
C GLY A 62 1.95 -21.63 -19.80
N GLY A 63 3.18 -21.18 -19.48
CA GLY A 63 3.58 -20.85 -18.11
C GLY A 63 3.01 -19.50 -17.69
N LYS A 64 2.94 -19.24 -16.38
CA LYS A 64 2.58 -17.91 -15.84
C LYS A 64 3.82 -17.22 -15.30
N ILE A 65 3.99 -15.94 -15.62
CA ILE A 65 5.00 -15.07 -15.02
C ILE A 65 4.26 -13.99 -14.25
N THR A 66 4.62 -13.84 -12.97
CA THR A 66 4.15 -12.72 -12.13
C THR A 66 5.32 -11.77 -11.89
N THR A 67 5.10 -10.48 -12.15
CA THR A 67 6.04 -9.42 -11.78
C THR A 67 5.43 -8.50 -10.75
N TYR A 68 6.20 -8.11 -9.73
CA TYR A 68 5.74 -7.25 -8.65
C TYR A 68 6.46 -5.90 -8.67
N ILE A 69 5.70 -4.85 -8.36
CA ILE A 69 6.21 -3.50 -8.16
C ILE A 69 5.65 -2.97 -6.85
N ALA A 70 6.53 -2.56 -5.94
CA ALA A 70 6.16 -1.82 -4.74
C ALA A 70 6.38 -0.32 -4.95
N LYS A 71 5.52 0.50 -4.35
CA LYS A 71 5.54 1.94 -4.51
C LYS A 71 5.14 2.67 -3.23
N LEU A 72 5.84 3.76 -2.93
CA LEU A 72 5.33 4.84 -2.08
C LEU A 72 5.03 6.04 -2.95
N SER A 73 3.81 6.56 -2.90
CA SER A 73 3.39 7.69 -3.74
C SER A 73 2.77 8.83 -2.95
N SER A 74 2.99 10.06 -3.40
CA SER A 74 2.35 11.28 -2.90
C SER A 74 1.76 12.04 -4.09
N ILE A 75 0.63 12.72 -3.86
CA ILE A 75 0.00 13.62 -4.83
C ILE A 75 -0.28 14.95 -4.14
N GLY A 76 0.10 16.06 -4.78
CA GLY A 76 -0.11 17.41 -4.24
C GLY A 76 0.04 18.51 -5.29
N ASN A 77 -0.05 19.76 -4.83
CA ASN A 77 0.09 20.96 -5.66
C ASN A 77 1.54 21.47 -5.71
N GLU A 78 2.46 20.80 -5.03
CA GLU A 78 3.90 21.08 -5.02
C GLU A 78 4.69 19.78 -4.94
N ALA A 79 5.90 19.76 -5.51
CA ALA A 79 6.82 18.65 -5.36
C ALA A 79 7.54 18.75 -4.00
N ARG A 80 7.44 17.70 -3.19
CA ARG A 80 7.98 17.62 -1.83
C ARG A 80 9.32 16.89 -1.76
N PHE A 81 9.60 16.04 -2.74
CA PHE A 81 10.69 15.07 -2.70
C PHE A 81 11.67 15.21 -3.88
N GLY A 82 11.69 16.36 -4.58
CA GLY A 82 12.52 16.58 -5.76
C GLY A 82 14.03 16.35 -5.56
N ASP A 83 14.54 16.59 -4.35
CA ASP A 83 15.94 16.35 -3.99
C ASP A 83 16.21 14.90 -3.52
N CYS A 84 15.17 14.08 -3.43
CA CYS A 84 15.26 12.70 -2.99
C CYS A 84 15.62 11.76 -4.13
N ARG A 85 16.60 10.88 -3.92
CA ARG A 85 16.93 9.82 -4.89
C ARG A 85 16.21 8.51 -4.60
N PHE A 86 16.01 8.20 -3.33
CA PHE A 86 15.46 6.92 -2.91
C PHE A 86 14.68 7.00 -1.59
N ALA A 87 13.74 6.07 -1.41
CA ALA A 87 13.10 5.78 -0.12
C ALA A 87 13.80 4.59 0.54
N ARG A 88 14.15 4.70 1.82
CA ARG A 88 14.79 3.62 2.60
C ARG A 88 13.76 2.90 3.44
N TRP A 89 14.00 1.60 3.67
CA TRP A 89 13.10 0.76 4.43
C TRP A 89 13.84 0.02 5.54
N THR A 90 13.12 -0.24 6.63
CA THR A 90 13.55 -1.14 7.68
C THR A 90 12.43 -2.10 8.07
N ILE A 91 12.76 -3.38 8.18
CA ILE A 91 11.87 -4.43 8.70
C ILE A 91 12.41 -4.86 10.06
N ASP A 92 11.61 -4.71 11.11
CA ASP A 92 11.96 -5.00 12.50
C ASP A 92 13.28 -4.32 12.93
N GLY A 93 13.48 -3.09 12.45
CA GLY A 93 14.67 -2.27 12.73
C GLY A 93 15.92 -2.61 11.90
N LYS A 94 15.85 -3.59 10.99
CA LYS A 94 16.95 -3.92 10.07
C LYS A 94 16.73 -3.28 8.70
N VAL A 95 17.78 -2.69 8.13
CA VAL A 95 17.71 -2.09 6.79
C VAL A 95 17.39 -3.15 5.75
N PHE A 96 16.43 -2.85 4.87
CA PHE A 96 16.01 -3.74 3.81
C PHE A 96 16.11 -3.04 2.45
N TYR A 97 17.19 -3.33 1.73
CA TYR A 97 17.56 -2.64 0.48
C TYR A 97 16.72 -3.06 -0.73
N GLU A 98 16.09 -4.24 -0.69
CA GLU A 98 15.26 -4.73 -1.79
C GLU A 98 14.00 -3.87 -2.00
N MET A 99 13.57 -3.13 -0.97
CA MET A 99 12.46 -2.18 -1.07
C MET A 99 12.91 -0.76 -1.44
N GLU A 100 14.21 -0.52 -1.69
CA GLU A 100 14.72 0.83 -2.00
C GLU A 100 14.15 1.34 -3.32
N GLY A 101 13.16 2.25 -3.23
CA GLY A 101 12.43 2.75 -4.40
C GLY A 101 13.11 3.96 -5.02
N LYS A 102 13.20 3.98 -6.36
CA LYS A 102 13.74 5.12 -7.11
C LYS A 102 12.71 6.22 -7.23
N TYR A 103 13.13 7.46 -6.98
CA TYR A 103 12.26 8.61 -7.13
C TYR A 103 11.90 8.88 -8.60
N LYS A 104 10.63 9.21 -8.82
CA LYS A 104 10.12 9.69 -10.10
C LYS A 104 9.11 10.81 -9.83
N LEU A 105 9.28 11.92 -10.52
CA LEU A 105 8.30 12.99 -10.58
C LEU A 105 7.44 12.83 -11.84
N ASN A 106 6.12 12.83 -11.66
CA ASN A 106 5.14 12.89 -12.73
C ASN A 106 4.32 14.18 -12.55
N THR A 107 4.26 15.02 -13.57
CA THR A 107 3.50 16.28 -13.52
C THR A 107 2.36 16.27 -14.52
N PHE A 108 1.14 16.61 -14.08
CA PHE A 108 0.00 16.76 -14.96
C PHE A 108 -0.88 17.94 -14.51
N ARG A 109 -0.99 18.99 -15.34
CA ARG A 109 -1.85 20.17 -15.09
C ARG A 109 -1.75 20.69 -13.64
N ASP A 110 -0.57 21.19 -13.28
CA ASP A 110 -0.24 21.75 -11.95
C ASP A 110 -0.35 20.78 -10.77
N ILE A 111 -0.61 19.49 -11.02
CA ILE A 111 -0.57 18.42 -10.02
C ILE A 111 0.78 17.71 -10.11
N TYR A 112 1.41 17.52 -8.96
CA TYR A 112 2.67 16.81 -8.78
C TYR A 112 2.38 15.44 -8.16
N GLY A 113 2.61 14.39 -8.93
CA GLY A 113 2.63 13.00 -8.48
C GLY A 113 4.07 12.55 -8.28
N GLU A 114 4.42 12.13 -7.08
CA GLU A 114 5.77 11.75 -6.70
C GLU A 114 5.77 10.29 -6.26
N ASP A 115 6.57 9.46 -6.94
CA ASP A 115 6.63 8.03 -6.70
C ASP A 115 8.04 7.61 -6.29
N PHE A 116 8.14 6.70 -5.32
CA PHE A 116 9.32 5.89 -5.05
C PHE A 116 8.99 4.46 -5.44
N THR A 117 9.44 4.03 -6.61
CA THR A 117 9.04 2.76 -7.21
C THR A 117 10.20 1.77 -7.21
N THR A 118 9.93 0.52 -6.85
CA THR A 118 10.92 -0.55 -6.94
C THR A 118 10.31 -1.86 -7.45
N PRO A 119 10.92 -2.51 -8.45
CA PRO A 119 10.63 -3.91 -8.75
C PRO A 119 11.07 -4.79 -7.59
N VAL A 120 10.20 -5.71 -7.16
CA VAL A 120 10.45 -6.59 -6.02
C VAL A 120 10.18 -8.04 -6.39
N THR A 121 10.81 -8.97 -5.68
CA THR A 121 10.47 -10.38 -5.79
C THR A 121 9.31 -10.71 -4.85
N ARG A 122 8.72 -11.90 -5.05
CA ARG A 122 7.67 -12.38 -4.14
C ARG A 122 8.24 -12.62 -2.74
N GLU A 123 9.41 -13.22 -2.65
CA GLU A 123 10.08 -13.55 -1.38
C GLU A 123 10.36 -12.28 -0.57
N ALA A 124 10.76 -11.20 -1.24
CA ALA A 124 10.95 -9.90 -0.60
C ALA A 124 9.64 -9.36 0.00
N LEU A 125 8.53 -9.48 -0.72
CA LEU A 125 7.22 -9.05 -0.24
C LEU A 125 6.70 -9.94 0.89
N GLU A 126 6.92 -11.25 0.83
CA GLU A 126 6.60 -12.18 1.92
C GLU A 126 7.38 -11.83 3.19
N TYR A 127 8.66 -11.47 3.05
CA TYR A 127 9.46 -10.98 4.16
C TYR A 127 8.89 -9.69 4.76
N VAL A 128 8.48 -8.73 3.92
CA VAL A 128 7.82 -7.49 4.37
C VAL A 128 6.51 -7.79 5.10
N ALA A 129 5.65 -8.64 4.53
CA ALA A 129 4.35 -9.02 5.11
C ALA A 129 4.50 -9.73 6.46
N SER A 130 5.59 -10.48 6.66
CA SER A 130 5.89 -11.15 7.93
C SER A 130 6.43 -10.25 9.04
N GLY A 131 6.83 -9.01 8.71
CA GLY A 131 7.44 -8.08 9.64
C GLY A 131 6.45 -7.51 10.65
N GLN A 132 6.84 -7.46 11.93
CA GLN A 132 6.00 -6.84 12.98
C GLN A 132 6.05 -5.30 12.89
N ARG A 133 7.17 -4.77 12.39
CA ARG A 133 7.37 -3.34 12.21
C ARG A 133 8.04 -3.06 10.88
N VAL A 134 7.25 -2.58 9.92
CA VAL A 134 7.73 -2.13 8.60
C VAL A 134 7.72 -0.61 8.55
N GLU A 135 8.91 -0.02 8.51
CA GLU A 135 9.10 1.43 8.51
C GLU A 135 9.77 1.88 7.20
N TYR A 136 9.42 3.08 6.76
CA TYR A 136 10.02 3.72 5.60
C TYR A 136 10.46 5.13 5.92
N ARG A 137 11.41 5.62 5.13
CA ARG A 137 11.88 7.00 5.14
C ARG A 137 12.04 7.51 3.71
N ALA A 138 11.22 8.48 3.34
CA ALA A 138 11.35 9.25 2.11
C ALA A 138 11.91 10.63 2.47
N CYS A 139 13.20 10.84 2.24
CA CYS A 139 13.90 12.07 2.63
C CYS A 139 13.84 12.37 4.14
N ASP A 140 13.16 13.44 4.55
CA ASP A 140 12.95 13.83 5.95
C ASP A 140 11.68 13.22 6.55
N VAL A 141 10.78 12.72 5.71
CA VAL A 141 9.53 12.06 6.10
C VAL A 141 9.79 10.62 6.51
N LYS A 142 9.27 10.23 7.67
CA LYS A 142 9.26 8.85 8.19
C LYS A 142 7.84 8.35 8.34
N GLY A 143 7.63 7.08 8.06
CA GLY A 143 6.34 6.42 8.30
C GLY A 143 6.50 4.95 8.61
N LYS A 144 5.38 4.33 8.93
CA LYS A 144 5.22 2.90 9.16
C LYS A 144 4.07 2.42 8.26
N LEU A 145 4.16 1.22 7.70
CA LEU A 145 2.97 0.59 7.13
C LEU A 145 1.95 0.32 8.25
N SER A 146 0.68 0.52 7.94
CA SER A 146 -0.41 0.15 8.84
C SER A 146 -0.55 -1.37 8.91
N ASP A 147 -1.33 -1.86 9.88
CA ASP A 147 -1.65 -3.28 9.94
C ASP A 147 -2.52 -3.67 8.72
N ASP A 148 -3.39 -2.76 8.25
CA ASP A 148 -4.19 -2.94 7.03
C ASP A 148 -3.31 -3.05 5.77
N ASP A 149 -2.21 -2.29 5.67
CA ASP A 149 -1.26 -2.41 4.56
C ASP A 149 -0.58 -3.78 4.54
N LEU A 150 -0.24 -4.33 5.71
CA LEU A 150 0.38 -5.65 5.83
C LEU A 150 -0.63 -6.75 5.51
N GLU A 151 -1.86 -6.64 5.99
CA GLU A 151 -2.95 -7.58 5.64
C GLU A 151 -3.27 -7.50 4.14
N GLY A 152 -3.36 -6.30 3.58
CA GLY A 152 -3.61 -6.09 2.16
C GLY A 152 -2.50 -6.64 1.27
N LEU A 153 -1.23 -6.48 1.69
CA LEU A 153 -0.09 -7.13 1.03
C LEU A 153 -0.20 -8.65 1.08
N GLN A 154 -0.55 -9.22 2.23
CA GLN A 154 -0.75 -10.67 2.35
C GLN A 154 -1.86 -11.15 1.41
N ARG A 155 -3.01 -10.46 1.39
CA ARG A 155 -4.11 -10.79 0.47
C ARG A 155 -3.70 -10.72 -0.99
N LEU A 156 -2.92 -9.70 -1.37
CA LEU A 156 -2.37 -9.60 -2.73
C LEU A 156 -1.47 -10.80 -3.04
N LEU A 157 -0.60 -11.21 -2.13
CA LEU A 157 0.27 -12.37 -2.30
C LEU A 157 -0.55 -13.65 -2.44
N ASP A 158 -1.58 -13.85 -1.64
CA ASP A 158 -2.44 -15.03 -1.67
C ASP A 158 -3.18 -15.16 -3.01
N VAL A 159 -3.79 -14.07 -3.51
CA VAL A 159 -4.55 -14.13 -4.78
C VAL A 159 -3.67 -14.16 -6.04
N THR A 160 -2.38 -13.89 -5.89
CA THR A 160 -1.37 -13.95 -6.96
C THR A 160 -0.53 -15.22 -6.90
N GLU A 161 -0.81 -16.11 -5.95
CA GLU A 161 -0.25 -17.45 -5.90
C GLU A 161 -0.65 -18.23 -7.17
N GLY A 162 0.33 -18.88 -7.79
CA GLY A 162 0.24 -19.46 -9.13
C GLY A 162 -0.23 -20.90 -9.13
#